data_AF-A0A9E5MYU1-F1
#
_entry.id   AF-A0A9E5MYU1-F1
#
_cell.length_a   1.000
_cell.length_b   1.000
_cell.length_c   1.000
_cell.angle_alpha   90.00
_cell.angle_beta   90.00
_cell.angle_gamma   90.00
#
_symmetry.space_group_name_H-M   'P 1'
#
loop_
_entity.id
_entity.type
_entity.pdbx_description
1 polymer ?
#
loop_
_entity_poly.entity_id
_entity_poly.type
_entity_poly.pdbx_seq_one_letter_code
_entity_poly.pdbx_strand_id
1 'polypeptide(L)' 'FLGLGVEPPDVSWGMLANEGIKNISPLQTHWWLVVFPGLALALTLYALNFLGDGLRDALDPRLKNK' A
#
# COMPACT_ATOMS: atom_id res chain seq x y z
N PHE A 1 -10.92 -11.92 -8.62
CA PHE A 1 -11.11 -10.50 -8.95
C PHE A 1 -12.55 -10.31 -9.37
N LEU A 2 -13.28 -9.39 -8.75
CA LEU A 2 -14.70 -9.10 -9.02
C LEU A 2 -14.91 -8.39 -10.38
N GLY A 3 -14.25 -8.84 -11.45
CA GLY A 3 -14.50 -8.41 -12.84
C GLY A 3 -14.28 -6.93 -13.20
N LEU A 4 -14.10 -6.05 -12.23
CA LEU A 4 -13.92 -4.60 -12.39
C LEU A 4 -12.43 -4.23 -12.44
N GLY A 5 -11.66 -4.99 -13.23
CA GLY A 5 -10.25 -4.72 -13.48
C GLY A 5 -10.10 -3.70 -14.59
N VAL A 6 -9.32 -2.66 -14.32
CA VAL A 6 -8.86 -1.65 -15.26
C VAL A 6 -8.49 -2.28 -16.62
N GLU A 7 -9.05 -1.75 -17.70
CA GLU A 7 -8.87 -2.26 -19.06
C GLU A 7 -7.44 -1.90 -19.55
N PRO A 8 -6.74 -2.78 -20.31
CA PRO A 8 -5.43 -2.44 -20.87
C PRO A 8 -5.58 -1.16 -21.71
N PRO A 9 -4.79 -0.08 -21.50
CA PRO A 9 -3.39 -0.03 -21.07
C PRO A 9 -3.10 0.44 -19.62
N ASP A 10 -4.12 0.65 -18.78
CA ASP A 10 -3.92 1.29 -17.48
C ASP A 10 -3.44 0.29 -16.40
N VAL A 11 -2.23 0.51 -15.89
CA VAL A 11 -1.61 -0.33 -14.85
C VAL A 11 -1.98 0.19 -13.45
N SER A 12 -2.44 -0.71 -12.58
CA SER A 12 -2.69 -0.38 -11.16
C SER A 12 -1.70 -1.11 -10.25
N TRP A 13 -1.39 -0.50 -9.10
CA TRP A 13 -0.49 -1.07 -8.10
C TRP A 13 -0.96 -2.47 -7.62
N GLY A 14 -2.27 -2.68 -7.51
CA GLY A 14 -2.85 -3.98 -7.14
C GLY A 14 -2.73 -5.03 -8.24
N MET A 15 -2.82 -4.61 -9.51
CA MET A 15 -2.58 -5.49 -10.66
C MET A 15 -1.10 -5.91 -10.70
N LEU A 16 -0.17 -4.97 -10.50
CA LEU A 16 1.26 -5.27 -10.44
C LEU A 16 1.63 -6.21 -9.28
N ALA A 17 1.00 -6.05 -8.11
CA ALA A 17 1.18 -6.99 -7.00
C ALA A 17 0.65 -8.40 -7.33
N ASN A 18 -0.51 -8.50 -8.00
CA ASN A 18 -1.08 -9.79 -8.39
C ASN A 18 -0.27 -10.48 -9.51
N GLU A 19 0.20 -9.71 -10.49
CA GLU A 19 1.09 -10.19 -11.54
C GLU A 19 2.47 -10.56 -10.99
N GLY A 20 3.01 -9.78 -10.05
CA GLY A 20 4.24 -10.13 -9.34
C GLY A 20 4.12 -11.48 -8.64
N ILE A 21 3.00 -11.77 -7.99
CA ILE A 21 2.74 -13.08 -7.36
C ILE A 21 2.64 -14.20 -8.41
N LYS A 22 1.98 -13.97 -9.55
CA LYS A 22 1.80 -14.95 -10.63
C LYS A 22 3.08 -15.21 -11.44
N ASN A 23 3.92 -14.19 -11.60
CA ASN A 23 5.19 -14.25 -12.33
C ASN A 23 6.39 -14.60 -11.44
N ILE A 24 6.16 -14.99 -10.17
CA ILE A 24 7.14 -15.74 -9.38
C ILE A 24 7.32 -17.13 -10.03
N SER A 25 7.99 -17.14 -11.18
CA SER A 25 8.58 -18.33 -11.75
C SER A 25 9.88 -18.59 -10.98
N PRO A 26 10.11 -19.82 -10.47
CA PRO A 26 11.30 -20.18 -9.68
C PRO A 26 12.62 -20.15 -10.47
N LEU A 27 12.63 -19.60 -11.69
CA LEU A 27 13.78 -19.63 -12.61
C LEU A 27 14.62 -18.35 -12.57
N GLN A 28 14.14 -17.26 -11.95
CA GLN A 28 14.93 -16.06 -11.70
C GLN A 28 14.45 -15.34 -10.43
N THR A 29 15.08 -15.66 -9.30
CA THR A 29 14.72 -15.19 -7.94
C THR A 29 14.91 -13.66 -7.77
N HIS A 30 14.00 -12.86 -8.30
CA HIS A 30 13.98 -11.40 -8.15
C HIS A 30 13.07 -11.00 -6.97
N TRP A 31 13.41 -11.43 -5.76
CA TRP A 31 12.64 -11.20 -4.53
C TRP A 31 12.34 -9.71 -4.26
N TRP A 32 13.21 -8.82 -4.75
CA TRP A 32 13.09 -7.38 -4.62
C TRP A 32 11.86 -6.80 -5.35
N LEU A 33 11.37 -7.45 -6.41
CA LEU A 33 10.18 -6.99 -7.14
C LEU A 33 8.90 -7.04 -6.30
N VAL A 34 8.88 -7.83 -5.23
CA VAL A 34 7.77 -7.88 -4.27
C VAL A 34 8.07 -7.01 -3.06
N VAL A 35 9.31 -7.03 -2.57
CA VAL A 35 9.69 -6.31 -1.36
C VAL A 35 9.61 -4.80 -1.55
N PHE A 36 10.11 -4.24 -2.65
CA PHE A 36 10.07 -2.78 -2.86
C PHE A 36 8.65 -2.21 -2.91
N PRO A 37 7.73 -2.70 -3.76
CA PRO A 37 6.37 -2.17 -3.80
C PRO A 37 5.60 -2.49 -2.49
N GLY A 38 5.83 -3.65 -1.88
CA GLY A 38 5.24 -3.98 -0.59
C GLY A 38 5.65 -3.01 0.53
N LEU A 39 6.93 -2.66 0.58
CA LEU A 39 7.50 -1.76 1.59
C LEU A 39 7.10 -0.31 1.34
N ALA A 40 7.02 0.12 0.07
CA ALA A 40 6.49 1.43 -0.30
C ALA A 40 5.02 1.61 0.13
N LEU A 41 4.18 0.59 -0.11
CA LEU A 41 2.78 0.59 0.34
C LEU A 41 2.67 0.59 1.87
N ALA A 42 3.47 -0.24 2.56
CA ALA A 42 3.49 -0.28 4.02
C ALA A 42 3.90 1.06 4.64
N LEU A 43 4.94 1.71 4.10
CA LEU A 43 5.37 3.04 4.54
C LEU A 43 4.31 4.10 4.29
N THR A 44 3.65 4.07 3.13
CA THR A 44 2.58 5.00 2.80
C THR A 44 1.41 4.86 3.76
N LEU A 45 0.96 3.63 4.01
CA LEU A 45 -0.10 3.35 4.97
C LEU A 45 0.31 3.75 6.38
N TYR A 46 1.55 3.47 6.79
CA TYR A 46 2.05 3.86 8.11
C TYR A 46 2.08 5.39 8.28
N ALA A 47 2.58 6.11 7.29
CA ALA A 47 2.61 7.57 7.29
C ALA A 47 1.20 8.17 7.33
N LEU A 48 0.26 7.60 6.58
CA LEU A 48 -1.15 8.03 6.60
C LEU A 48 -1.84 7.72 7.93
N ASN A 49 -1.59 6.55 8.53
CA ASN A 49 -2.11 6.22 9.86
C ASN A 49 -1.54 7.19 10.92
N PHE A 50 -0.23 7.43 10.89
CA PHE A 50 0.43 8.35 11.81
C PHE A 50 -0.06 9.79 11.63
N LEU A 51 -0.25 10.24 10.39
CA LEU A 51 -0.83 11.55 10.10
C LEU A 51 -2.28 11.64 10.59
N GLY A 52 -3.07 10.59 10.42
CA GLY A 52 -4.45 10.51 10.92
C GLY A 52 -4.51 10.59 12.44
N ASP A 53 -3.65 9.85 13.13
CA ASP A 53 -3.54 9.88 14.58
C ASP A 53 -3.03 11.24 15.09
N GLY A 54 -2.03 11.83 14.43
CA GLY A 54 -1.51 13.16 14.76
C GLY A 54 -2.51 14.28 14.48
N LEU A 55 -3.28 14.18 13.40
CA LEU A 55 -4.38 15.11 13.11
C LEU A 55 -5.51 14.96 14.13
N ARG A 56 -5.83 13.73 14.53
CA ARG A 56 -6.80 13.45 15.59
C ARG A 56 -6.34 14.06 16.91
N ASP A 57 -5.09 13.86 17.31
CA ASP A 57 -4.56 14.39 18.58
C ASP A 57 -4.49 15.93 18.58
N ALA A 58 -4.17 16.54 17.42
CA ALA A 58 -4.21 17.98 17.26
C ALA A 58 -5.63 18.58 17.22
N LEU A 59 -6.63 17.82 16.76
CA LEU A 59 -8.02 18.24 16.68
C LEU A 59 -8.89 17.80 17.87
N ASP A 60 -8.45 16.84 18.69
CA ASP A 60 -9.18 16.37 19.87
C ASP A 60 -8.96 17.37 21.02
N PRO A 61 -9.94 18.25 21.34
CA PRO A 61 -9.75 19.35 22.29
C PRO A 61 -9.84 18.89 23.75
N ARG A 62 -9.87 17.58 24.01
CA ARG A 62 -10.17 16.99 25.32
C ARG A 62 -9.07 17.16 26.38
N LEU A 63 -7.93 17.73 26.03
CA LEU A 63 -6.87 18.11 26.98
C LEU A 63 -7.03 19.54 27.56
N LYS A 64 -8.01 20.34 27.11
CA LYS A 64 -8.16 21.74 27.59
C LYS A 64 -9.02 21.92 28.85
N ASN A 65 -9.48 20.85 29.49
CA ASN A 65 -10.23 20.93 30.74
C ASN A 65 -9.57 20.06 31.83
N LYS A 66 -8.42 20.49 32.34
CA LYS A 66 -8.04 20.38 33.75
C LYS A 66 -7.09 21.50 34.12
#